data_AF-A0A7J9BTL1-F1
#
_entry.id   AF-A0A7J9BTL1-F1
#
_cell.length_a   1.000
_cell.length_b   1.000
_cell.length_c   1.000
_cell.angle_alpha   90.00
_cell.angle_beta   90.00
_cell.angle_gamma   90.00
#
_symmetry.space_group_name_H-M   'P 1'
#
loop_
_entity.id
_entity.type
_entity.pdbx_description
1 polymer ?
#
loop_
_entity_poly.entity_id
_entity_poly.type
_entity_poly.pdbx_seq_one_letter_code
_entity_poly.pdbx_strand_id
1 'polypeptide(L)'
;MTSDAAEIMYKAIASSDSSVNVNNINNRIITEVLGLESTIEQITQLKAEATSREAEVQRKYEELQLQLKVEAAAREAKQKAWKKLKDGDTGLGWNPIKIIVDASNDWWESRLKVVPETKKFITSSIDLEFKGKLDHVFN
;
A
#
# COMPACT_ATOMS: atom_id res chain seq x y z
N MET A 1 -72.19 3.94 52.71
CA MET A 1 -72.06 3.05 51.54
C MET A 1 -70.88 3.42 50.62
N THR A 2 -70.01 4.37 50.97
CA THR A 2 -68.93 4.88 50.09
C THR A 2 -67.53 4.34 50.41
N SER A 3 -67.30 3.79 51.61
CA SER A 3 -65.99 3.29 52.05
C SER A 3 -65.55 2.03 51.32
N ASP A 4 -66.48 1.07 51.13
CA ASP A 4 -66.16 -0.23 50.53
C ASP A 4 -65.75 -0.11 49.06
N ALA A 5 -66.36 0.83 48.32
CA ALA A 5 -66.01 1.08 46.93
C ALA A 5 -64.59 1.65 46.78
N ALA A 6 -64.15 2.50 47.70
CA ALA A 6 -62.80 3.06 47.69
C ALA A 6 -61.74 2.00 48.02
N GLU A 7 -62.03 1.10 48.97
CA GLU A 7 -61.12 -0.01 49.30
C GLU A 7 -61.02 -1.04 48.17
N ILE A 8 -62.14 -1.35 47.52
CA ILE A 8 -62.17 -2.24 46.36
C ILE A 8 -61.38 -1.66 45.20
N MET A 9 -61.55 -0.37 44.90
CA MET A 9 -60.78 0.30 43.84
C MET A 9 -59.29 0.37 44.18
N TYR A 10 -58.94 0.69 45.44
CA TYR A 10 -57.54 0.73 45.88
C TYR A 10 -56.85 -0.65 45.77
N LYS A 11 -57.54 -1.73 46.18
CA LYS A 11 -57.02 -3.10 46.01
C LYS A 11 -56.94 -3.53 44.55
N ALA A 12 -57.90 -3.12 43.72
CA ALA A 12 -57.88 -3.45 42.29
C ALA A 12 -56.72 -2.77 41.56
N ILE A 13 -56.46 -1.49 41.87
CA ILE A 13 -55.35 -0.71 41.30
C ILE A 13 -54.00 -1.26 41.77
N ALA A 14 -53.85 -1.54 43.06
CA ALA A 14 -52.63 -2.16 43.60
C ALA A 14 -52.34 -3.55 43.02
N SER A 15 -53.39 -4.31 42.66
CA SER A 15 -53.27 -5.62 42.01
C SER A 15 -52.87 -5.52 40.53
N SER A 16 -53.20 -4.42 39.85
CA SER A 16 -52.93 -4.22 38.41
C SER A 16 -51.61 -3.47 38.13
N ASP A 17 -51.15 -2.62 39.04
CA ASP A 17 -49.92 -1.82 38.88
C ASP A 17 -48.62 -2.64 39.05
N SER A 18 -48.67 -3.85 39.62
CA SER A 18 -47.50 -4.71 39.82
C SER A 18 -47.10 -5.55 38.59
N SER A 19 -47.72 -5.36 37.43
CA SER A 19 -47.65 -6.33 36.32
C SER A 19 -46.38 -6.31 35.46
N VAL A 20 -45.34 -5.57 35.85
CA VAL A 20 -44.00 -5.81 35.27
C VAL A 20 -43.40 -7.07 35.92
N ASN A 21 -43.76 -8.23 35.38
CA ASN A 21 -43.28 -9.53 35.85
C ASN A 21 -41.74 -9.59 35.76
N VAL A 22 -41.07 -9.81 36.90
CA VAL A 22 -39.61 -9.94 37.01
C VAL A 22 -39.07 -11.03 36.07
N ASN A 23 -39.82 -12.13 35.85
CA ASN A 23 -39.42 -13.15 34.87
C ASN A 23 -39.42 -12.63 33.42
N ASN A 24 -40.32 -11.71 33.08
CA ASN A 24 -40.37 -11.11 31.74
C ASN A 24 -39.18 -10.16 31.52
N ILE A 25 -38.80 -9.41 32.56
CA ILE A 25 -37.58 -8.58 32.55
C ILE A 25 -36.34 -9.47 32.41
N ASN A 26 -36.21 -10.52 33.22
CA ASN A 26 -35.04 -11.41 33.19
C ASN A 26 -34.88 -12.10 31.83
N ASN A 27 -35.97 -12.62 31.26
CA ASN A 27 -35.92 -13.24 29.95
C ASN A 27 -35.48 -12.25 28.87
N ARG A 28 -36.02 -11.02 28.89
CA ARG A 28 -35.61 -9.96 27.96
C ARG A 28 -34.13 -9.58 28.11
N ILE A 29 -33.65 -9.44 29.35
CA ILE A 29 -32.24 -9.13 29.63
C ILE A 29 -31.33 -10.23 29.08
N ILE A 30 -31.67 -11.51 29.29
CA ILE A 30 -30.86 -12.64 28.81
C ILE A 30 -30.73 -12.60 27.28
N THR A 31 -31.81 -12.36 26.54
CA THR A 31 -31.76 -12.31 25.06
C THR A 31 -30.96 -11.12 24.55
N GLU A 32 -31.09 -9.95 25.17
CA GLU A 32 -30.32 -8.75 24.80
C GLU A 32 -28.83 -8.93 25.10
N VAL A 33 -28.47 -9.49 26.27
CA VAL A 33 -27.07 -9.75 26.66
C VAL A 33 -26.40 -10.74 25.71
N LEU A 34 -27.06 -11.86 25.40
CA LEU A 34 -26.52 -12.84 24.44
C LEU A 34 -26.32 -12.22 23.04
N GLY A 35 -27.22 -11.32 22.62
CA GLY A 35 -27.06 -10.57 21.38
C GLY A 35 -25.86 -9.60 21.41
N LEU A 36 -25.60 -8.97 22.54
CA LEU A 36 -24.44 -8.08 22.72
C LEU A 36 -23.13 -8.86 22.70
N GLU A 37 -23.06 -10.03 23.33
CA GLU A 37 -21.86 -10.89 23.31
C GLU A 37 -21.46 -11.28 21.88
N SER A 38 -22.44 -11.73 21.08
CA SER A 38 -22.21 -12.03 19.66
C SER A 38 -21.72 -10.81 18.87
N THR A 39 -22.25 -9.62 19.18
CA THR A 39 -21.86 -8.38 18.51
C THR A 39 -20.44 -7.95 18.89
N ILE A 40 -20.06 -8.10 20.16
CA ILE A 40 -18.73 -7.78 20.66
C ILE A 40 -17.67 -8.67 19.99
N GLU A 41 -17.98 -9.95 19.78
CA GLU A 41 -17.07 -10.88 19.11
C GLU A 41 -16.84 -10.49 17.64
N GLN A 42 -17.90 -10.13 16.90
CA GLN A 42 -17.78 -9.63 15.52
C GLN A 42 -16.97 -8.33 15.45
N ILE A 43 -17.19 -7.40 16.38
CA ILE A 43 -16.42 -6.14 16.44
C ILE A 43 -14.93 -6.43 16.70
N THR A 44 -14.63 -7.38 17.58
CA THR A 44 -13.25 -7.75 17.92
C THR A 44 -12.53 -8.33 16.70
N GLN A 45 -13.22 -9.19 15.94
CA GLN A 45 -12.67 -9.76 14.72
C GLN A 45 -12.46 -8.71 13.62
N LEU A 46 -13.46 -7.85 13.37
CA LEU A 46 -13.35 -6.76 12.40
C LEU A 46 -12.19 -5.81 12.74
N LYS A 47 -11.98 -5.54 14.03
CA LYS A 47 -10.86 -4.71 14.50
C LYS A 47 -9.51 -5.37 14.21
N ALA A 48 -9.37 -6.66 14.49
CA ALA A 48 -8.15 -7.41 14.19
C ALA A 48 -7.86 -7.44 12.69
N GLU A 49 -8.89 -7.64 11.86
CA GLU A 49 -8.77 -7.61 10.40
C GLU A 49 -8.40 -6.22 9.88
N ALA A 50 -8.97 -5.15 10.44
CA ALA A 50 -8.61 -3.78 10.09
C ALA A 50 -7.14 -3.49 10.37
N THR A 51 -6.64 -3.84 11.56
CA THR A 51 -5.22 -3.68 11.92
C THR A 51 -4.31 -4.51 11.01
N SER A 52 -4.71 -5.73 10.63
CA SER A 52 -3.97 -6.56 9.69
C SER A 52 -3.87 -5.92 8.30
N ARG A 53 -4.98 -5.38 7.77
CA ARG A 53 -5.00 -4.67 6.49
C ARG A 53 -4.15 -3.40 6.52
N GLU A 54 -4.21 -2.62 7.60
CA GLU A 54 -3.36 -1.44 7.80
C GLU A 54 -1.88 -1.79 7.77
N ALA A 55 -1.48 -2.86 8.48
CA ALA A 55 -0.10 -3.33 8.49
C ALA A 55 0.34 -3.83 7.10
N GLU A 56 -0.53 -4.48 6.34
CA GLU A 56 -0.23 -4.89 4.97
C GLU A 56 -0.01 -3.70 4.03
N VAL A 57 -0.88 -2.69 4.11
CA VAL A 57 -0.74 -1.45 3.33
C VAL A 57 0.58 -0.75 3.67
N GLN A 58 0.92 -0.67 4.96
CA GLN A 58 2.18 -0.06 5.40
C GLN A 58 3.40 -0.80 4.84
N ARG A 59 3.41 -2.14 4.88
CA ARG A 59 4.50 -2.95 4.30
C ARG A 59 4.63 -2.74 2.78
N LYS A 60 3.51 -2.73 2.05
CA LYS A 60 3.51 -2.48 0.60
C LYS A 60 4.05 -1.09 0.26
N TYR A 61 3.72 -0.09 1.07
CA TYR A 61 4.26 1.26 0.90
C TYR A 61 5.78 1.29 1.08
N GLU A 62 6.30 0.66 2.14
CA GLU A 62 7.74 0.57 2.40
C GLU A 62 8.50 -0.19 1.31
N GLU A 63 7.93 -1.28 0.81
CA GLU A 63 8.49 -2.05 -0.31
C GLU A 63 8.59 -1.19 -1.57
N LEU A 64 7.53 -0.44 -1.91
CA LEU A 64 7.50 0.42 -3.08
C LEU A 64 8.51 1.58 -2.95
N GLN A 65 8.65 2.14 -1.75
CA GLN A 65 9.70 3.13 -1.46
C GLN A 65 11.11 2.56 -1.70
N LEU A 66 11.35 1.30 -1.33
CA LEU A 66 12.63 0.64 -1.56
C LEU A 66 12.87 0.37 -3.05
N GLN A 67 11.86 -0.13 -3.77
CA GLN A 67 11.95 -0.37 -5.21
C GLN A 67 12.28 0.92 -5.98
N LEU A 68 11.62 2.03 -5.65
CA LEU A 68 11.90 3.33 -6.26
C LEU A 68 13.35 3.79 -6.00
N LYS A 69 13.88 3.59 -4.78
CA LYS A 69 15.27 3.91 -4.46
C LYS A 69 16.26 3.05 -5.25
N VAL A 70 16.00 1.75 -5.36
CA VAL A 70 16.83 0.82 -6.15
C VAL A 70 16.82 1.21 -7.63
N GLU A 71 15.65 1.52 -8.17
CA GLU A 71 15.51 1.95 -9.56
C GLU A 71 16.20 3.29 -9.83
N ALA A 72 16.09 4.25 -8.90
CA ALA A 72 16.79 5.52 -8.97
C ALA A 72 18.32 5.33 -8.95
N ALA A 73 18.85 4.51 -8.03
CA ALA A 73 20.27 4.20 -7.99
C ALA A 73 20.76 3.49 -9.27
N ALA A 74 19.96 2.56 -9.81
CA ALA A 74 20.27 1.89 -11.08
C ALA A 74 20.27 2.88 -12.26
N ARG A 75 19.34 3.84 -12.27
CA ARG A 75 19.26 4.93 -13.25
C ARG A 75 20.49 5.83 -13.16
N GLU A 76 20.87 6.28 -11.96
CA GLU A 76 22.07 7.09 -11.73
C GLU A 76 23.35 6.35 -12.14
N ALA A 77 23.48 5.07 -11.80
CA ALA A 77 24.61 4.23 -12.23
C ALA A 77 24.69 4.14 -13.76
N LYS A 78 23.55 3.97 -14.44
CA LYS A 78 23.49 4.01 -15.91
C LYS A 78 23.92 5.38 -16.45
N GLN A 79 23.49 6.50 -15.87
CA GLN A 79 23.93 7.84 -16.31
C GLN A 79 25.42 8.06 -16.08
N LYS A 80 25.96 7.60 -14.96
CA LYS A 80 27.39 7.73 -14.64
C LYS A 80 28.23 6.90 -15.60
N ALA A 81 27.82 5.67 -15.90
CA ALA A 81 28.47 4.83 -16.89
C ALA A 81 28.38 5.46 -18.30
N TRP A 82 27.24 6.07 -18.63
CA TRP A 82 27.03 6.81 -19.87
C TRP A 82 27.96 8.02 -20.02
N LYS A 83 28.08 8.85 -18.97
CA LYS A 83 29.01 9.99 -18.95
C LYS A 83 30.44 9.53 -19.15
N LYS A 84 30.88 8.55 -18.36
CA LYS A 84 32.22 7.96 -18.52
C LYS A 84 32.45 7.50 -19.94
N LEU A 85 31.48 6.83 -20.57
CA LEU A 85 31.55 6.40 -21.97
C LEU A 85 31.80 7.58 -22.94
N LYS A 86 31.09 8.70 -22.78
CA LYS A 86 31.25 9.90 -23.62
C LYS A 86 32.50 10.73 -23.30
N ASP A 87 32.91 10.82 -22.04
CA ASP A 87 34.03 11.66 -21.58
C ASP A 87 35.40 11.19 -22.10
N GLY A 88 35.47 9.96 -22.65
CA GLY A 88 36.71 9.41 -23.24
C GLY A 88 36.92 9.71 -24.72
N ASP A 89 35.85 9.90 -25.51
CA ASP A 89 35.95 9.96 -26.98
C ASP A 89 34.86 10.88 -27.56
N THR A 90 35.24 12.12 -27.86
CA THR A 90 34.39 13.19 -28.41
C THR A 90 34.02 12.99 -29.90
N GLY A 91 33.91 11.75 -30.38
CA GLY A 91 33.79 11.46 -31.82
C GLY A 91 32.96 10.24 -32.23
N LEU A 92 32.38 9.50 -31.28
CA LEU A 92 31.54 8.35 -31.61
C LEU A 92 30.08 8.80 -31.75
N GLY A 93 29.61 8.74 -33.00
CA GLY A 93 28.22 9.04 -33.34
C GLY A 93 27.25 8.07 -32.68
N TRP A 94 26.10 8.58 -32.27
CA TRP A 94 24.98 7.72 -31.91
C TRP A 94 24.30 7.21 -33.16
N ASN A 95 23.95 5.93 -33.21
CA ASN A 95 23.08 5.41 -34.25
C ASN A 95 21.61 5.40 -33.74
N PRO A 96 20.77 6.38 -34.10
CA PRO A 96 19.39 6.45 -33.61
C PRO A 96 18.49 5.34 -34.18
N ILE A 97 18.88 4.74 -35.31
CA ILE A 97 18.13 3.66 -35.98
C ILE A 97 18.37 2.33 -35.27
N LYS A 98 19.62 2.08 -34.85
CA LYS A 98 20.01 0.87 -34.13
C LYS A 98 19.93 1.01 -32.61
N ILE A 99 19.74 2.23 -32.10
CA ILE A 99 19.67 2.62 -30.68
C ILE A 99 20.92 2.13 -29.87
N ILE A 100 22.08 2.12 -30.54
CA ILE A 100 23.39 1.74 -29.98
C ILE A 100 24.43 2.80 -30.32
N VAL A 101 25.55 2.80 -29.59
CA VAL A 101 26.72 3.62 -29.92
C VAL A 101 27.37 3.06 -31.17
N ASP A 102 27.54 3.89 -32.20
CA ASP A 102 28.16 3.51 -33.47
C ASP A 102 29.68 3.55 -33.31
N ALA A 103 30.26 2.41 -32.91
CA ALA A 103 31.69 2.26 -32.66
C ALA A 103 32.21 0.91 -33.20
N SER A 104 33.49 0.88 -33.59
CA SER A 104 34.16 -0.34 -34.06
C SER A 104 34.21 -1.42 -32.96
N ASN A 105 34.24 -2.70 -33.36
CA ASN A 105 34.38 -3.83 -32.43
C ASN A 105 35.66 -3.71 -31.57
N ASP A 106 36.77 -3.28 -32.18
CA ASP A 106 38.06 -3.07 -31.48
C ASP A 106 37.97 -1.98 -30.40
N TRP A 107 37.13 -0.97 -30.62
CA TRP A 107 36.87 0.07 -29.64
C TRP A 107 36.06 -0.49 -28.46
N TRP A 108 35.02 -1.27 -28.74
CA TRP A 108 34.23 -1.93 -27.69
C TRP A 108 35.08 -2.91 -26.86
N GLU A 109 35.99 -3.67 -27.46
CA GLU A 109 36.89 -4.57 -26.74
C GLU A 109 37.84 -3.82 -25.80
N SER A 110 38.36 -2.68 -26.24
CA SER A 110 39.19 -1.81 -25.39
C SER A 110 38.37 -1.15 -24.28
N ARG A 111 37.14 -0.74 -24.58
CA ARG A 111 36.25 -0.05 -23.63
C ARG A 111 35.69 -0.98 -22.57
N LEU A 112 35.35 -2.21 -22.92
CA LEU A 112 34.87 -3.23 -21.98
C LEU A 112 35.96 -3.66 -20.97
N LYS A 113 37.24 -3.49 -21.28
CA LYS A 113 38.34 -3.67 -20.32
C LYS A 113 38.39 -2.53 -19.28
N VAL A 114 38.08 -1.30 -19.69
CA VAL A 114 38.13 -0.12 -18.82
C VAL A 114 36.84 0.05 -18.02
N VAL A 115 35.69 -0.29 -18.61
CA VAL A 115 34.36 -0.17 -18.00
C VAL A 115 33.47 -1.37 -18.39
N PRO A 116 33.68 -2.57 -17.82
CA PRO A 116 32.92 -3.77 -18.20
C PRO A 116 31.40 -3.64 -17.96
N GLU A 117 30.99 -2.74 -17.07
CA GLU A 117 29.60 -2.38 -16.77
C GLU A 117 28.84 -1.86 -18.00
N THR A 118 29.54 -1.34 -19.02
CA THR A 118 28.92 -0.81 -20.24
C THR A 118 28.50 -1.86 -21.24
N LYS A 119 28.79 -3.15 -21.00
CA LYS A 119 28.32 -4.26 -21.85
C LYS A 119 26.81 -4.24 -22.07
N LYS A 120 26.06 -3.77 -21.07
CA LYS A 120 24.60 -3.61 -21.12
C LYS A 120 24.15 -2.64 -22.22
N PHE A 121 24.98 -1.67 -22.61
CA PHE A 121 24.67 -0.71 -23.68
C PHE A 121 24.96 -1.24 -25.09
N ILE A 122 25.58 -2.41 -25.23
CA ILE A 122 25.80 -3.10 -26.51
C ILE A 122 24.54 -3.88 -26.90
N THR A 123 23.83 -4.45 -25.92
CA THR A 123 22.69 -5.35 -26.13
C THR A 123 21.34 -4.76 -25.71
N SER A 124 21.34 -3.72 -24.87
CA SER A 124 20.11 -3.10 -24.37
C SER A 124 20.13 -1.62 -24.73
N SER A 125 19.27 -1.25 -25.67
CA SER A 125 18.93 0.12 -26.04
C SER A 125 18.76 0.98 -24.79
N ILE A 126 19.46 2.12 -24.75
CA ILE A 126 19.06 3.18 -23.81
C ILE A 126 17.69 3.65 -24.28
N ASP A 127 16.71 3.58 -23.39
CA ASP A 127 15.36 4.03 -23.66
C ASP A 127 15.41 5.45 -24.27
N LEU A 128 14.79 5.63 -25.44
CA LEU A 128 14.88 6.89 -26.21
C LEU A 128 14.42 8.10 -25.38
N GLU A 129 13.48 7.88 -24.46
CA GLU A 129 13.01 8.87 -23.50
C GLU A 129 14.08 9.28 -22.47
N PHE A 130 14.97 8.35 -22.10
CA PHE A 130 16.09 8.59 -21.20
C PHE A 130 17.22 9.36 -21.89
N LYS A 131 17.47 9.06 -23.17
CA LYS A 131 18.41 9.80 -24.02
C LYS A 131 17.95 11.25 -24.24
N GLY A 132 16.68 11.48 -24.57
CA GLY A 132 16.13 12.83 -24.76
C GLY A 132 16.27 13.71 -23.51
N LYS A 133 16.06 13.14 -22.32
CA LYS A 133 16.29 13.83 -21.05
C LYS A 133 17.78 14.07 -20.78
N LEU A 134 18.66 13.14 -21.16
CA LEU A 134 20.12 13.29 -21.01
C LEU A 134 20.71 14.34 -21.96
N ASP A 135 20.29 14.39 -23.22
CA ASP A 135 20.78 15.37 -24.19
C ASP A 135 20.29 16.79 -23.84
N HIS A 136 19.15 16.95 -23.14
CA HIS A 136 18.69 18.24 -22.61
C HIS A 136 19.46 18.70 -21.35
N VAL A 137 19.91 17.77 -20.51
CA VAL A 137 20.65 18.08 -19.26
C VAL A 137 22.15 18.36 -19.51
N PHE A 138 22.69 17.91 -20.64
CA PHE A 138 24.13 18.01 -20.96
C PHE A 138 24.46 18.87 -22.18
N ASN A 139 23.53 19.74 -22.62
CA ASN A 139 23.79 20.82 -23.59
C ASN A 139 23.93 22.16 -22.90
#